data_AF-A0A4U9HHC2-F1
#
_entry.id   AF-A0A4U9HHC2-F1
#
_cell.length_a   1.000
_cell.length_b   1.000
_cell.length_c   1.000
_cell.angle_alpha   90.00
_cell.angle_beta   90.00
_cell.angle_gamma   90.00
#
_symmetry.space_group_name_H-M   'P 1'
#
loop_
_entity.id
_entity.type
_entity.pdbx_description
1 polymer ?
#
loop_
_entity_poly.entity_id
_entity_poly.type
_entity_poly.pdbx_seq_one_letter_code
_entity_poly.pdbx_strand_id
1 'polypeptide(L)' 'MYQHRDWQGALLDFPVSKVVCVGSNYADHIKEMGSAKSAEPVLFIKPETALCDIRQPVAIPKDLGAVAS' A
#
# COMPACT_ATOMS: atom_id res chain seq x y z
N MET A 1 -7.99 14.21 -5.00
CA MET A 1 -8.45 13.10 -4.14
C MET A 1 -8.59 11.86 -5.03
N TYR A 2 -8.14 10.70 -4.59
CA TYR A 2 -8.26 9.45 -5.35
C TYR A 2 -9.74 9.04 -5.54
N GLN A 3 -10.05 8.30 -6.61
CA GLN A 3 -11.35 7.70 -6.86
C GLN A 3 -11.17 6.27 -7.37
N HIS A 4 -12.05 5.36 -6.95
CA HIS A 4 -12.05 3.99 -7.45
C HIS A 4 -12.38 3.96 -8.95
N ARG A 5 -11.61 3.18 -9.69
CA ARG A 5 -11.82 2.98 -11.12
C ARG A 5 -11.67 1.50 -11.46
N ASP A 6 -12.40 1.05 -12.47
CA ASP A 6 -12.15 -0.25 -13.07
C ASP A 6 -10.83 -0.25 -13.87
N TRP A 7 -10.53 -1.39 -14.50
CA TRP A 7 -9.30 -1.55 -15.29
C TRP A 7 -9.25 -0.63 -16.52
N GLN A 8 -10.40 -0.34 -17.13
CA GLN A 8 -10.54 0.55 -18.27
C GLN A 8 -10.50 2.03 -17.86
N GLY A 9 -10.59 2.31 -16.56
CA GLY A 9 -10.55 3.65 -15.99
C GLY A 9 -11.93 4.28 -15.76
N ALA A 10 -13.02 3.55 -15.95
CA ALA A 10 -14.35 4.05 -15.63
C ALA A 10 -14.48 4.28 -14.12
N LEU A 11 -15.16 5.35 -13.72
CA LEU A 11 -15.38 5.68 -12.31
C LEU A 11 -16.33 4.66 -11.67
N LEU A 12 -16.00 4.23 -10.45
CA LEU A 12 -16.85 3.41 -9.59
C LEU A 12 -17.46 4.29 -8.49
N ASP A 13 -18.65 3.94 -8.02
CA ASP A 13 -19.46 4.71 -7.06
C ASP A 13 -19.22 4.34 -5.58
N PHE A 14 -18.19 3.55 -5.30
CA PHE A 14 -17.79 3.21 -3.94
C PHE A 14 -17.12 4.40 -3.22
N PRO A 15 -17.41 4.64 -1.94
CA PRO A 15 -16.76 5.68 -1.16
C PRO A 15 -15.30 5.31 -0.83
N VAL A 16 -14.43 6.31 -0.83
CA VAL A 16 -13.03 6.18 -0.42
C VAL A 16 -12.93 6.47 1.09
N SER A 17 -12.14 5.68 1.84
CA SER A 17 -11.94 5.93 3.28
C SER A 17 -10.54 5.52 3.79
N LYS A 18 -10.25 4.22 3.78
CA LYS A 18 -9.00 3.66 4.29
C LYS A 18 -8.62 2.36 3.58
N VAL A 19 -7.35 2.02 3.65
CA VAL A 19 -6.82 0.74 3.17
C VAL A 19 -6.30 -0.05 4.37
N VAL A 20 -6.86 -1.23 4.60
CA VAL A 20 -6.33 -2.18 5.60
C VAL A 20 -5.32 -3.07 4.89
N CYS A 21 -4.13 -3.19 5.46
CA CYS A 21 -3.01 -3.92 4.89
C CYS A 21 -2.55 -5.03 5.84
N VAL A 22 -1.99 -6.10 5.27
CA VAL A 22 -1.35 -7.18 6.02
C VAL A 22 0.15 -7.19 5.74
N GLY A 23 0.95 -7.12 6.80
CA GLY A 23 2.40 -7.29 6.75
C GLY A 23 2.81 -8.76 6.88
N SER A 24 4.03 -9.09 6.45
CA SER A 24 4.62 -10.42 6.64
C SER A 24 3.74 -11.58 6.14
N ASN A 25 3.11 -11.42 4.97
CA ASN A 25 2.16 -12.39 4.42
C ASN A 25 2.78 -13.34 3.36
N TYR A 26 4.07 -13.19 3.05
CA TYR A 26 4.81 -14.02 2.10
C TYR A 26 6.10 -14.52 2.74
N ALA A 27 6.33 -15.84 2.69
CA ALA A 27 7.47 -16.46 3.39
C ALA A 27 8.83 -15.93 2.91
N ASP A 28 9.01 -15.72 1.61
CA ASP A 28 10.28 -15.22 1.09
C ASP A 28 10.53 -13.75 1.43
N HIS A 29 9.47 -12.92 1.46
CA HIS A 29 9.56 -11.55 1.94
C HIS A 29 9.93 -11.46 3.43
N ILE A 30 9.39 -12.35 4.27
CA ILE A 30 9.77 -12.43 5.70
C ILE A 30 11.26 -12.73 5.85
N LYS A 31 11.80 -13.66 5.03
CA LYS A 31 13.22 -14.02 5.05
C LYS A 31 14.11 -12.86 4.61
N GLU A 32 13.77 -12.20 3.50
CA GLU A 32 14.48 -11.03 2.98
C GLU A 32 14.60 -9.93 4.04
N MET A 33 13.51 -9.65 4.74
CA MET A 33 13.45 -8.63 5.78
C MET A 33 14.09 -9.05 7.12
N GLY A 34 14.68 -10.25 7.22
CA GLY A 34 15.24 -10.79 8.47
C GLY A 34 14.23 -10.87 9.61
N SER A 35 12.94 -10.92 9.29
CA SER A 35 11.84 -10.78 10.24
C SER A 35 11.36 -12.15 10.75
N ALA A 36 10.68 -12.17 11.89
CA ALA A 36 10.08 -13.38 12.43
C ALA A 36 8.64 -13.57 11.90
N LYS A 37 8.23 -14.84 11.72
CA LYS A 37 6.83 -15.16 11.40
C LYS A 37 5.96 -14.90 12.63
N SER A 38 4.92 -14.10 12.46
CA SER A 38 3.92 -13.86 13.50
C SER A 38 2.88 -14.99 13.53
N ALA A 39 2.37 -15.33 14.72
CA ALA A 39 1.29 -16.29 14.90
C ALA A 39 -0.06 -15.74 14.43
N GLU A 40 -0.24 -14.43 14.51
CA GLU A 40 -1.43 -13.70 14.05
C GLU A 40 -1.07 -12.71 12.92
N PRO A 41 -2.01 -12.36 12.03
CA PRO A 41 -1.78 -11.40 10.96
C PRO A 41 -1.35 -10.03 11.50
N VAL A 42 -0.24 -9.51 10.98
CA VAL A 42 0.21 -8.15 11.29
C VAL A 42 -0.60 -7.18 10.44
N LEU A 43 -1.48 -6.40 11.07
CA LEU A 43 -2.36 -5.46 10.38
C LEU A 43 -1.93 -4.00 10.59
N PHE A 44 -2.04 -3.20 9.54
CA PHE A 44 -1.87 -1.75 9.60
C PHE A 44 -2.81 -1.05 8.62
N ILE A 45 -2.98 0.27 8.76
CA ILE A 45 -3.93 1.05 7.96
C ILE A 45 -3.22 2.20 7.27
N LYS A 46 -3.60 2.47 6.01
CA LYS A 46 -3.28 3.72 5.31
C LYS A 46 -4.55 4.57 5.14
N PRO A 47 -4.48 5.89 5.41
CA PRO A 47 -5.63 6.78 5.20
C PRO A 47 -5.90 7.02 3.70
N GLU A 48 -7.06 7.56 3.37
CA GLU A 48 -7.43 7.96 2.00
C GLU A 48 -6.40 8.88 1.33
N THR A 49 -5.70 9.72 2.09
CA THR A 49 -4.67 10.64 1.59
C THR A 49 -3.42 9.93 1.05
N ALA A 50 -3.26 8.63 1.33
CA ALA A 50 -2.17 7.82 0.78
C ALA A 50 -2.51 7.21 -0.60
N LEU A 51 -3.77 7.26 -1.05
CA LEU A 51 -4.19 6.68 -2.33
C LEU A 51 -3.92 7.64 -3.50
N CYS A 52 -3.48 7.09 -4.63
CA CYS A 52 -3.28 7.82 -5.88
C CYS A 52 -3.56 6.92 -7.10
N ASP A 53 -3.69 7.53 -8.29
CA ASP A 53 -3.80 6.79 -9.55
C ASP A 53 -2.42 6.36 -10.03
N ILE A 54 -2.15 5.04 -10.00
CA ILE A 54 -0.86 4.46 -10.40
C ILE A 54 -0.49 4.70 -11.87
N ARG A 55 -1.46 5.10 -12.71
CA ARG A 55 -1.22 5.42 -14.13
C ARG A 55 -0.61 6.81 -14.31
N GLN A 56 -0.62 7.64 -13.27
CA GLN A 56 0.04 8.95 -13.24
C GLN A 56 1.47 8.82 -12.70
N PRO A 57 2.36 9.80 -12.96
CA PRO A 57 3.68 9.82 -12.33
C PRO A 57 3.57 9.74 -10.80
N VAL A 58 4.29 8.79 -10.20
CA VAL A 58 4.27 8.55 -8.76
C VAL A 58 5.29 9.47 -8.08
N ALA A 59 4.81 10.36 -7.22
CA ALA A 59 5.66 11.22 -6.41
C ALA A 59 6.17 10.47 -5.17
N ILE A 60 7.48 10.53 -4.92
CA ILE A 60 8.12 10.01 -3.71
C ILE A 60 8.60 11.16 -2.80
N PRO A 61 8.50 11.04 -1.47
CA PRO A 61 9.06 12.03 -0.55
C PRO A 61 10.58 12.16 -0.72
N LYS A 62 11.11 13.38 -0.64
CA LYS A 62 12.53 13.66 -0.91
C LYS A 62 13.44 13.61 0.33
N ASP A 63 12.88 13.86 1.51
CA ASP A 63 13.66 14.12 2.73
C ASP A 63 13.53 13.02 3.79
N LEU A 64 13.04 11.83 3.42
CA LEU A 64 12.80 10.70 4.35
C LEU A 64 13.80 9.54 4.20
N GLY A 65 14.94 9.82 3.54
CA GLY A 65 15.96 8.83 3.24
C GLY A 65 15.60 7.92 2.06
N ALA A 66 16.59 7.17 1.60
CA ALA A 66 16.36 6.10 0.65
C ALA A 66 15.81 4.87 1.40
N VAL A 67 14.86 4.17 0.78
CA VAL A 67 14.54 2.80 1.21
C VAL A 67 15.74 1.96 0.80
N ALA A 68 16.54 1.53 1.78
CA ALA A 68 17.76 0.76 1.53
C ALA A 68 17.45 -0.52 0.75
N SER A 69 18.27 -0.77 -0.28
CA SER A 69 18.35 -2.05 -1.01
C SER A 69 18.99 -3.13 -0.16
#